data_AF-A0A3D5X9S5-F1
#
_entry.id   AF-A0A3D5X9S5-F1
#
_cell.length_a   1.000
_cell.length_b   1.000
_cell.length_c   1.000
_cell.angle_alpha   90.00
_cell.angle_beta   90.00
_cell.angle_gamma   90.00
#
_symmetry.space_group_name_H-M   'P 1'
#
loop_
_entity.id
_entity.type
_entity.pdbx_description
1 polymer ?
#
loop_
_entity_poly.entity_id
_entity_poly.type
_entity_poly.pdbx_seq_one_letter_code
_entity_poly.pdbx_strand_id
1 'polypeptide(L)' 'PLLIHRKVATLLKKLDDNCKPDYLTFVANGEPTLDAKIGNTIRLLKSFNIPIAVITNASLLWDEKVRDDLMEADWVSI' A
#
# COMPACT_ATOMS: atom_id res chain seq x y z
N PRO A 1 0.72 -5.33 9.23
CA PRO A 1 -0.44 -4.40 9.13
C PRO A 1 -0.48 -3.29 10.22
N LEU A 2 -0.71 -3.60 11.50
CA LEU A 2 -0.94 -2.58 12.56
C LEU A 2 0.27 -1.66 12.81
N LEU A 3 1.50 -2.20 12.75
CA LEU A 3 2.72 -1.40 12.91
C LEU A 3 2.88 -0.38 11.77
N ILE A 4 2.56 -0.78 10.54
CA ILE A 4 2.63 0.08 9.36
C ILE A 4 1.60 1.20 9.49
N HIS A 5 0.35 0.86 9.81
CA HIS A 5 -0.71 1.84 10.05
C HIS A 5 -0.32 2.86 11.12
N ARG A 6 0.24 2.42 12.26
CA ARG A 6 0.70 3.35 13.32
C ARG A 6 1.81 4.28 12.83
N LYS A 7 2.78 3.76 12.05
CA LYS A 7 3.86 4.58 11.47
C LYS A 7 3.30 5.61 10.50
N VAL A 8 2.45 5.19 9.56
CA VAL A 8 1.80 6.09 8.58
C VAL A 8 0.98 7.15 9.31
N ALA A 9 0.15 6.79 10.29
CA ALA A 9 -0.60 7.75 11.11
C ALA A 9 0.31 8.78 11.79
N THR A 10 1.48 8.35 12.28
CA THR A 10 2.44 9.24 12.95
C THR A 10 3.09 10.18 11.95
N LEU A 11 3.39 9.72 10.73
CA LEU A 11 3.95 10.55 9.66
C LEU A 11 2.92 11.55 9.15
N LEU A 12 1.68 11.12 8.91
CA LEU A 12 0.59 12.00 8.50
C LEU A 12 0.31 13.08 9.54
N LYS A 13 0.42 12.77 10.85
CA LYS A 13 0.30 13.77 11.92
C LYS A 13 1.44 14.80 11.96
N LYS A 14 2.58 14.52 11.34
CA LYS A 14 3.71 15.47 11.24
C LYS A 14 3.59 16.39 10.04
N LEU A 15 2.69 16.11 9.11
CA LEU A 15 2.42 16.94 7.93
C LEU A 15 1.32 17.93 8.28
N ASP A 16 1.42 19.15 7.73
CA ASP A 16 0.35 20.13 7.81
C ASP A 16 -0.87 19.65 7.02
N ASP A 17 -2.07 20.09 7.41
CA ASP A 17 -3.32 19.70 6.74
C ASP A 17 -3.36 20.09 5.25
N ASN A 18 -2.59 21.11 4.85
CA ASN A 18 -2.43 21.54 3.45
C ASN A 18 -1.36 20.75 2.67
N CYS A 19 -0.61 19.87 3.32
CA CYS A 19 0.50 19.10 2.75
C CYS A 19 0.22 17.58 2.78
N LYS A 20 -1.06 17.19 2.74
CA LYS A 20 -1.41 15.76 2.65
C LYS A 20 -1.01 15.21 1.29
N PRO A 21 -0.45 13.99 1.23
CA PRO A 21 -0.05 13.40 -0.04
C PRO A 21 -1.27 13.01 -0.86
N ASP A 22 -1.17 13.16 -2.17
CA ASP A 22 -2.22 12.71 -3.10
C ASP A 22 -2.31 11.19 -3.17
N TYR A 23 -1.20 10.48 -2.96
CA TYR A 23 -1.13 9.02 -2.98
C TYR A 23 -0.20 8.47 -1.89
N LEU A 24 -0.56 7.32 -1.33
CA LEU A 24 0.33 6.48 -0.53
C LEU A 24 0.85 5.34 -1.39
N THR A 25 2.15 5.37 -1.71
CA THR A 25 2.76 4.34 -2.56
C THR A 25 3.46 3.28 -1.73
N PHE A 26 3.15 2.01 -1.99
CA PHE A 26 3.90 0.86 -1.50
C PHE A 26 5.03 0.51 -2.46
N VAL A 27 6.25 0.58 -1.92
CA VAL A 27 7.49 0.15 -2.58
C VAL A 27 8.16 -0.86 -1.66
N ALA A 28 8.43 -2.06 -2.15
CA ALA A 28 9.21 -3.05 -1.42
C ALA A 28 10.66 -3.08 -1.93
N ASN A 29 11.61 -3.36 -1.03
CA ASN A 29 12.98 -3.74 -1.41
C ASN A 29 12.98 -5.20 -1.87
N GLY A 30 12.36 -5.46 -3.03
CA GLY A 30 11.96 -6.79 -3.52
C GLY A 30 10.55 -6.72 -4.12
N GLU A 31 9.83 -7.84 -4.24
CA GLU A 31 8.44 -7.79 -4.69
C GLU A 31 7.47 -7.63 -3.52
N PRO A 32 6.63 -6.56 -3.47
CA PRO A 32 5.73 -6.29 -2.36
C PRO A 32 4.73 -7.43 -2.09
N THR A 33 4.45 -8.20 -3.13
CA THR A 33 3.51 -9.32 -3.18
C THR A 33 3.98 -10.55 -2.41
N LEU A 34 5.25 -10.59 -1.98
CA LEU A 34 5.78 -11.62 -1.07
C LEU A 34 5.31 -11.45 0.37
N ASP A 35 4.84 -10.26 0.76
CA ASP A 35 4.17 -10.09 2.05
C ASP A 35 2.72 -10.56 1.93
N ALA A 36 2.44 -11.75 2.43
CA ALA A 36 1.11 -12.37 2.48
C ALA A 36 0.04 -11.54 3.24
N LYS A 37 0.39 -10.35 3.74
CA LYS A 37 -0.50 -9.41 4.43
C LYS A 37 -0.55 -8.04 3.74
N ILE A 38 -0.09 -7.92 2.49
CA ILE A 38 -0.12 -6.64 1.77
C ILE A 38 -1.56 -6.17 1.51
N GLY A 39 -2.45 -7.03 1.03
CA GLY A 39 -3.86 -6.69 0.83
C GLY A 39 -4.54 -6.21 2.13
N ASN A 40 -4.31 -6.93 3.23
CA ASN A 40 -4.77 -6.53 4.57
C ASN A 40 -4.20 -5.16 5.03
N THR A 41 -2.96 -4.86 4.66
CA THR A 41 -2.32 -3.59 5.01
C THR A 41 -2.88 -2.45 4.16
N ILE A 42 -3.08 -2.67 2.86
CA ILE A 42 -3.72 -1.72 1.94
C ILE A 42 -5.12 -1.38 2.47
N ARG A 43 -5.94 -2.39 2.75
CA ARG A 43 -7.30 -2.22 3.29
C ARG A 43 -7.32 -1.41 4.60
N LEU A 44 -6.35 -1.63 5.49
CA LEU A 44 -6.23 -0.88 6.74
C LEU A 44 -5.86 0.59 6.48
N LEU A 45 -4.97 0.85 5.52
CA LEU A 45 -4.54 2.22 5.18
C LEU A 45 -5.60 3.01 4.42
N LYS A 46 -6.57 2.36 3.75
CA LYS A 46 -7.72 3.05 3.14
C LYS A 46 -8.53 3.89 4.13
N SER A 47 -8.44 3.60 5.43
CA SER A 47 -9.04 4.42 6.49
C SER A 47 -8.50 5.86 6.55
N PHE A 48 -7.33 6.15 5.94
CA PHE A 48 -6.78 7.49 5.84
C PHE A 48 -7.37 8.32 4.70
N ASN A 49 -8.25 7.75 3.87
CA ASN A 49 -8.91 8.42 2.75
C ASN A 49 -7.93 9.05 1.75
N ILE A 50 -6.76 8.43 1.58
CA ILE A 50 -5.74 8.75 0.58
C ILE A 50 -5.61 7.51 -0.32
N PRO A 51 -5.67 7.65 -1.66
CA PRO A 51 -5.58 6.52 -2.56
C PRO A 51 -4.21 5.83 -2.46
N ILE A 52 -4.23 4.51 -2.60
CA ILE A 52 -3.05 3.66 -2.40
C ILE A 52 -2.57 3.14 -3.76
N ALA A 53 -1.30 3.40 -4.06
CA ALA A 53 -0.62 2.89 -5.23
C ALA A 53 0.35 1.76 -4.84
N VAL A 54 0.45 0.73 -5.68
CA VAL A 54 1.48 -0.31 -5.54
C VAL A 54 2.35 -0.32 -6.78
N ILE A 55 3.67 -0.30 -6.59
CA ILE A 55 4.64 -0.49 -7.67
C ILE A 55 5.17 -1.92 -7.55
N THR A 56 4.98 -2.72 -8.60
CA THR A 56 5.47 -4.10 -8.69
C THR A 56 6.34 -4.28 -9.94
N ASN A 57 7.28 -5.23 -9.91
CA ASN A 57 8.05 -5.65 -11.08
C ASN A 57 7.37 -6.80 -11.85
N ALA A 58 6.13 -7.10 -11.50
CA ALA A 58 5.26 -8.10 -12.11
C ALA A 58 5.73 -9.57 -12.03
N SER A 59 6.79 -9.90 -11.29
CA SER A 59 7.38 -11.25 -11.34
C SER A 59 6.51 -12.32 -10.68
N LEU A 60 5.56 -11.93 -9.81
CA LEU A 60 4.62 -12.82 -9.13
C LEU A 60 3.15 -12.65 -9.57
N LEU A 61 2.86 -11.92 -10.65
CA LEU A 61 1.47 -11.76 -11.14
C LEU A 61 0.81 -13.05 -11.63
N TRP A 62 1.59 -14.12 -11.84
CA TRP A 62 1.05 -15.44 -12.17
C TRP A 62 0.35 -16.09 -10.97
N ASP A 63 0.68 -15.68 -9.73
CA ASP A 63 -0.01 -16.15 -8.54
C ASP A 63 -1.35 -15.41 -8.38
N GLU A 64 -2.44 -16.17 -8.35
CA GLU A 64 -3.79 -15.65 -8.17
C GLU A 64 -3.93 -14.90 -6.84
N LYS A 65 -3.31 -15.39 -5.76
CA LYS A 65 -3.37 -14.73 -4.45
C LYS A 65 -2.71 -13.36 -4.47
N VAL A 66 -1.62 -13.24 -5.21
CA VAL A 66 -0.92 -11.97 -5.40
C VAL A 66 -1.80 -10.98 -6.15
N ARG A 67 -2.49 -11.43 -7.20
CA ARG A 67 -3.44 -10.57 -7.91
C ARG A 67 -4.59 -10.12 -7.00
N ASP A 68 -5.17 -11.03 -6.22
CA ASP A 68 -6.23 -10.72 -5.26
C ASP A 68 -5.77 -9.66 -4.24
N ASP A 69 -4.57 -9.80 -3.70
CA ASP A 69 -3.99 -8.83 -2.78
C ASP A 69 -3.73 -7.46 -3.45
N LEU A 70 -3.32 -7.44 -4.72
CA LEU A 70 -3.10 -6.22 -5.50
C LEU A 70 -4.40 -5.52 -5.90
N MET A 71 -5.51 -6.25 -6.05
CA MET A 71 -6.83 -5.68 -6.33
C MET A 71 -7.35 -4.80 -5.19
N GLU A 72 -6.78 -4.90 -3.99
CA GLU A 72 -7.08 -3.98 -2.91
C GLU A 72 -6.51 -2.58 -3.16
N ALA A 73 -5.47 -2.43 -4.00
CA ALA A 73 -4.89 -1.13 -4.33
C ALA A 73 -5.78 -0.34 -5.28
N ASP A 74 -5.71 1.00 -5.19
CA ASP A 74 -6.45 1.88 -6.10
C ASP A 74 -5.71 2.08 -7.43
N TRP A 75 -4.38 1.89 -7.41
CA TRP A 75 -3.54 1.91 -8.60
C TRP A 75 -2.42 0.88 -8.50
N VAL A 76 -2.16 0.16 -9.59
CA VAL A 76 -1.02 -0.77 -9.71
C VAL A 76 -0.18 -0.37 -10.91
N SER A 77 1.09 -0.06 -10.67
CA SER A 77 2.09 0.13 -11.72
C SER A 77 2.92 -1.14 -11.86
N ILE A 78 3.04 -1.64 -13.08
CA ILE A 78 3.85 -2.80 -13.48
C ILE A 78 5.16 -2.38 -14.16
#